data_AF-A0A427YFE1-F1
#
_entry.id   AF-A0A427YFE1-F1
#
_cell.length_a   1.000
_cell.length_b   1.000
_cell.length_c   1.000
_cell.angle_alpha   90.00
_cell.angle_beta   90.00
_cell.angle_gamma   90.00
#
_symmetry.space_group_name_H-M   'P 1'
#
loop_
_entity.id
_entity.type
_entity.pdbx_description
1 polymer ?
#
loop_
_entity_poly.entity_id
_entity_poly.type
_entity_poly.pdbx_seq_one_letter_code
_entity_poly.pdbx_strand_id
1 'polypeptide(L)' 'MKEGTAFFTIRAMLPVVESFGFADEIRKRTSGAASPQLIFSGFATLDLNPFWVPTTGEELEDLAEKADRANVAKVMWMG' A
#
# COMPACT_ATOMS: atom_id res chain seq x y z
N MET A 1 -16.10 10.91 14.49
CA MET A 1 -17.40 11.21 13.87
C MET A 1 -17.61 12.72 13.99
N LYS A 2 -17.99 13.41 12.91
CA LYS A 2 -18.39 14.82 13.07
C LYS A 2 -19.79 14.82 13.66
N GLU A 3 -19.94 15.32 14.89
CA GLU A 3 -21.25 15.42 15.54
C GLU A 3 -22.26 16.10 14.60
N GLY A 4 -23.45 15.51 14.49
CA GLY A 4 -24.52 16.01 13.62
C GLY A 4 -24.45 15.60 12.14
N THR A 5 -23.47 14.77 11.72
CA THR A 5 -23.42 14.21 10.36
C THR A 5 -23.14 12.71 10.36
N ALA A 6 -23.63 11.99 9.34
CA ALA A 6 -23.29 10.59 9.12
C ALA A 6 -21.86 10.37 8.56
N PHE A 7 -21.06 11.45 8.45
CA PHE A 7 -19.70 11.38 7.92
C PHE A 7 -18.68 11.10 9.02
N PHE A 8 -17.69 10.29 8.66
CA PHE A 8 -16.52 10.00 9.48
C PHE A 8 -15.25 10.13 8.64
N THR A 9 -14.11 10.26 9.32
CA THR A 9 -12.80 10.40 8.67
C THR A 9 -11.97 9.17 8.99
N ILE A 10 -11.38 8.59 7.95
CA ILE A 10 -10.39 7.51 8.06
C ILE A 10 -9.01 8.14 7.84
N ARG A 11 -8.04 7.77 8.69
CA ARG A 11 -6.62 8.11 8.50
C ARG A 11 -5.85 6.84 8.20
N ALA A 12 -5.11 6.84 7.10
CA ALA A 12 -4.26 5.73 6.69
C ALA A 12 -3.03 6.26 5.96
N MET A 13 -1.97 5.47 5.95
CA MET A 13 -0.80 5.71 5.12
C MET A 13 -0.99 5.00 3.78
N LEU A 14 -0.64 5.69 2.69
CA LEU A 14 -0.70 5.15 1.33
C LEU A 14 0.67 5.36 0.67
N PRO A 15 1.32 4.31 0.16
CA PRO A 15 2.57 4.48 -0.58
C PRO A 15 2.38 5.42 -1.76
N VAL A 16 3.34 6.33 -1.99
CA VAL A 16 3.22 7.35 -3.04
C VAL A 16 3.05 6.73 -4.42
N VAL A 17 3.79 5.64 -4.72
CA VAL A 17 3.69 4.92 -6.00
C VAL A 17 2.31 4.32 -6.26
N GLU A 18 1.58 3.95 -5.21
CA GLU A 18 0.21 3.40 -5.29
C GLU A 18 -0.86 4.51 -5.24
N SER A 19 -0.48 5.76 -4.96
CA SER A 19 -1.42 6.87 -4.80
C SER A 19 -1.92 7.47 -6.11
N PHE A 20 -1.22 7.21 -7.22
CA PHE A 20 -1.60 7.70 -8.55
C PHE A 20 -2.95 7.12 -8.97
N GLY A 21 -3.92 7.98 -9.31
CA GLY A 21 -5.27 7.56 -9.70
C GLY A 21 -6.18 7.12 -8.54
N PHE A 22 -5.66 6.94 -7.32
CA PHE A 22 -6.43 6.50 -6.15
C PHE A 22 -7.63 7.41 -5.87
N ALA A 23 -7.44 8.73 -5.97
CA ALA A 23 -8.49 9.69 -5.67
C ALA A 23 -9.71 9.55 -6.60
N ASP A 24 -9.48 9.28 -7.87
CA ASP A 24 -10.53 9.08 -8.86
C ASP A 24 -11.17 7.70 -8.71
N GLU A 25 -10.36 6.67 -8.45
CA GLU A 25 -10.84 5.31 -8.24
C GLU A 25 -11.79 5.23 -7.04
N ILE A 26 -11.42 5.76 -5.88
CA ILE A 26 -12.25 5.68 -4.68
C ILE A 26 -13.54 6.50 -4.82
N ARG A 27 -13.48 7.65 -5.48
CA ARG A 27 -14.69 8.42 -5.82
C ARG A 27 -15.61 7.63 -6.74
N LYS A 28 -15.06 7.02 -7.80
CA LYS A 28 -15.85 6.19 -8.73
C LYS A 28 -16.48 4.97 -8.05
N ARG A 29 -15.70 4.24 -7.24
CA ARG A 29 -16.17 3.04 -6.52
C ARG A 29 -17.24 3.34 -5.46
N THR A 30 -17.25 4.55 -4.91
CA THR A 30 -18.22 4.98 -3.89
C THR A 30 -19.31 5.89 -4.44
N SER A 31 -19.40 6.05 -5.77
CA SER A 31 -20.34 6.99 -6.42
C SER A 31 -20.26 8.42 -5.85
N GLY A 32 -19.05 8.84 -5.47
CA GLY A 32 -18.77 10.17 -4.89
C GLY A 32 -18.97 10.29 -3.38
N ALA A 33 -19.39 9.22 -2.68
CA ALA A 33 -19.62 9.28 -1.24
C ALA A 33 -18.32 9.44 -0.42
N ALA A 34 -17.17 8.98 -0.95
CA ALA A 34 -15.86 9.19 -0.34
C ALA A 34 -15.15 10.40 -0.96
N SER A 35 -14.60 11.27 -0.08
CA SER A 35 -13.75 12.39 -0.47
C SER A 35 -12.35 12.20 0.12
N PRO A 36 -11.39 11.66 -0.66
CA PRO A 36 -10.03 11.43 -0.19
C PRO A 36 -9.22 12.72 -0.14
N GLN A 37 -8.28 12.80 0.80
CA GLN A 37 -7.25 13.84 0.87
C GLN A 37 -5.90 13.15 0.93
N LEU A 38 -5.04 13.44 -0.05
CA LEU A 38 -3.66 12.94 -0.09
C LEU A 38 -2.76 14.04 0.47
N ILE A 39 -2.29 13.84 1.69
CA ILE A 39 -1.41 14.77 2.40
C ILE A 39 -0.08 14.06 2.61
N PHE A 40 1.01 14.67 2.16
CA PHE A 40 2.34 14.12 2.37
C PHE A 40 2.66 14.09 3.87
N SER A 41 3.00 12.90 4.38
CA SER A 41 3.29 12.65 5.80
C SER A 41 4.74 12.22 6.06
N GLY A 42 5.58 12.14 5.02
CA GLY A 42 6.98 11.74 5.13
C GLY A 42 7.28 10.39 4.47
N PHE A 43 8.41 9.80 4.84
CA PHE A 43 8.87 8.50 4.38
C PHE A 43 8.79 7.46 5.49
N ALA A 44 8.49 6.21 5.13
CA ALA A 44 8.54 5.06 6.02
C ALA A 44 9.51 4.03 5.45
N THR A 45 10.34 3.45 6.31
CA THR A 45 11.22 2.34 5.94
C THR A 45 10.42 1.04 5.94
N LEU A 46 10.54 0.26 4.87
CA LEU A 46 10.05 -1.12 4.83
C LEU A 46 11.13 -2.01 5.44
N ASP A 47 10.72 -2.91 6.35
CA ASP A 47 11.61 -3.95 6.92
C ASP A 47 11.72 -5.13 5.96
N LEU A 48 12.06 -4.83 4.70
CA LEU A 48 12.20 -5.78 3.61
C LEU A 48 13.45 -5.39 2.82
N ASN A 49 14.34 -6.35 2.61
CA ASN A 49 15.47 -6.15 1.69
C ASN A 49 14.95 -6.25 0.24
N PRO A 50 14.99 -5.15 -0.54
CA PRO A 50 14.52 -5.16 -1.93
C PRO A 50 15.36 -6.03 -2.88
N PHE A 51 16.57 -6.42 -2.49
CA PHE A 51 17.45 -7.33 -3.24
C PHE A 51 17.49 -8.76 -2.71
N TRP A 52 16.65 -9.11 -1.74
CA TRP A 52 16.67 -10.47 -1.20
C TRP A 52 16.36 -11.50 -2.30
N VAL A 53 17.22 -12.52 -2.35
CA VAL A 53 17.08 -13.70 -3.19
C VAL A 53 17.30 -14.92 -2.29
N PRO A 54 16.50 -15.98 -2.40
CA PRO A 54 16.73 -17.18 -1.61
C PRO A 54 18.07 -17.80 -2.03
N THR A 55 18.88 -18.17 -1.05
CA THR A 55 20.20 -18.78 -1.29
C THR A 55 20.30 -20.19 -0.73
N THR A 56 19.35 -20.58 0.12
CA THR A 56 19.28 -21.89 0.77
C THR A 56 18.03 -22.67 0.35
N GLY A 57 18.06 -23.99 0.52
CA GLY A 57 16.91 -24.86 0.20
C GLY A 57 15.67 -24.57 1.05
N GLU A 58 15.87 -24.23 2.33
CA GLU A 58 14.80 -23.83 3.25
C GLU A 58 14.12 -22.52 2.82
N GLU A 59 14.91 -21.51 2.41
CA GLU A 59 14.37 -20.25 1.89
C GLU A 59 13.61 -20.41 0.57
N LEU A 60 13.96 -21.41 -0.25
CA LEU A 60 13.25 -21.75 -1.48
C LEU A 60 11.88 -22.39 -1.21
N GLU A 61 11.80 -23.28 -0.20
CA GLU A 61 10.54 -23.88 0.25
C GLU A 61 9.60 -22.82 0.84
N ASP A 62 10.13 -21.95 1.70
CA ASP A 62 9.43 -20.80 2.27
C ASP A 62 8.93 -19.82 1.20
N LEU A 63 9.75 -19.59 0.16
CA LEU A 63 9.36 -18.75 -0.97
C LEU A 63 8.28 -19.41 -1.81
N ALA A 64 8.31 -20.73 -2.00
CA ALA A 64 7.26 -21.45 -2.72
C ALA A 64 5.91 -21.36 -1.98
N GLU A 65 5.92 -21.38 -0.65
CA GLU A 65 4.72 -21.19 0.19
C GLU A 65 4.24 -19.72 0.18
N LYS A 66 5.16 -18.76 0.16
CA LYS A 66 4.88 -17.31 0.17
C LYS A 66 4.82 -16.68 -1.23
N ALA A 67 4.93 -17.48 -2.31
CA ALA A 67 5.12 -17.03 -3.69
C ALA A 67 4.02 -16.07 -4.20
N ASP A 68 2.83 -16.13 -3.61
CA ASP A 68 1.71 -15.25 -3.93
C ASP A 68 1.93 -13.79 -3.47
N ARG A 69 2.95 -13.50 -2.65
CA ARG A 69 3.27 -12.15 -2.15
C ARG A 69 4.56 -11.63 -2.79
N ALA A 70 4.44 -10.73 -3.76
CA ALA A 70 5.58 -10.02 -4.32
C ALA A 70 6.33 -9.21 -3.24
N ASN A 71 7.66 -9.15 -3.32
CA ASN A 71 8.46 -8.28 -2.46
C ASN A 71 8.15 -6.81 -2.78
N VAL A 72 7.30 -6.20 -1.95
CA VAL A 72 6.83 -4.82 -2.11
C VAL A 72 7.99 -3.83 -2.16
N ALA A 73 9.05 -4.05 -1.37
CA ALA A 73 10.24 -3.20 -1.41
C ALA A 73 10.97 -3.29 -2.76
N LYS A 74 11.04 -4.49 -3.37
CA LYS A 74 11.62 -4.67 -4.71
C LYS A 74 10.82 -3.93 -5.78
N VAL A 75 9.48 -4.05 -5.73
CA VAL A 75 8.58 -3.36 -6.68
C VAL A 75 8.72 -1.85 -6.57
N MET A 76 8.72 -1.32 -5.34
CA MET A 76 8.89 0.12 -5.10
C MET A 76 10.25 0.65 -5.53
N TRP A 77 11.29 -0.19 -5.57
CA TRP A 77 12.64 0.23 -5.93
C TRP A 77 12.94 0.16 -7.43
N MET A 78 12.15 -0.62 -8.17
CA MET A 78 12.28 -0.76 -9.63
C MET A 78 11.41 0.22 -10.42
N GLY A 79 10.46 0.90 -9.78
CA GLY A 79 9.58 1.92 -10.38
C GLY A 79 10.15 3.32 -10.28
#